data_AF-H0X053-F1
#
_entry.id   AF-H0X053-F1
#
_cell.length_a   1.000
_cell.length_b   1.000
_cell.length_c   1.000
_cell.angle_alpha   90.00
_cell.angle_beta   90.00
_cell.angle_gamma   90.00
#
_symmetry.space_group_name_H-M   'P 1'
#
loop_
_entity.id
_entity.type
_entity.pdbx_description
1 polymer ?
#
loop_
_entity_poly.entity_id
_entity_poly.type
_entity_poly.pdbx_seq_one_letter_code
_entity_poly.pdbx_strand_id
1 'polypeptide(L)'
;FPTAPARLLNSSCFFKKTLQCSCAFHGVPTPSVQWWLGGALVDGTNGNLQVTSIVLGPWANSTIHLTEKPEMGTRLVCEGKNQNGTHASSILLMSSKRGSLVSQTFMKGLIQGVVYGTIAVTLLFLCLLPFIVKYIRMKQAKKIAAIKAKKSSKGKASREPKMSLKSKEPGASTVIPSSKREILKKRDQQAN
;
A
#
# COMPACT_ATOMS: atom_id res chain seq x y z
N PHE A 1 50.18 -37.81 2.81
CA PHE A 1 49.49 -36.76 2.03
C PHE A 1 48.73 -35.83 2.99
N PRO A 2 48.60 -34.53 2.70
CA PRO A 2 47.73 -33.64 3.47
C PRO A 2 46.27 -34.11 3.34
N THR A 3 45.49 -34.01 4.42
CA THR A 3 44.05 -34.33 4.44
C THR A 3 43.24 -33.13 4.89
N ALA A 4 41.97 -33.07 4.48
CA ALA A 4 41.06 -31.98 4.81
C ALA A 4 39.62 -32.52 4.95
N PRO A 5 38.85 -32.11 5.98
CA PRO A 5 37.45 -32.48 6.13
C PRO A 5 36.60 -31.96 4.96
N ALA A 6 35.47 -32.62 4.70
CA ALA A 6 34.51 -32.13 3.72
C ALA A 6 34.00 -30.72 4.11
N ARG A 7 34.20 -29.74 3.23
CA ARG A 7 33.78 -28.35 3.43
C ARG A 7 32.85 -27.93 2.30
N LEU A 8 31.65 -27.46 2.65
CA LEU A 8 30.75 -26.78 1.72
C LEU A 8 31.39 -25.48 1.24
N LEU A 9 31.34 -25.24 -0.07
CA LEU A 9 31.86 -24.02 -0.71
C LEU A 9 30.77 -23.18 -1.37
N ASN A 10 29.73 -23.82 -1.92
CA ASN A 10 28.58 -23.14 -2.49
C ASN A 10 27.32 -24.01 -2.30
N SER A 11 26.17 -23.38 -2.08
CA SER A 11 24.86 -24.02 -2.12
C SER A 11 23.83 -23.02 -2.65
N SER A 12 23.05 -23.41 -3.66
CA SER A 12 22.07 -22.52 -4.30
C SER A 12 20.83 -23.29 -4.72
N CYS A 13 19.69 -22.60 -4.79
CA CYS A 13 18.47 -23.10 -5.43
C CYS A 13 17.87 -22.00 -6.32
N PHE A 14 17.33 -22.38 -7.46
CA PHE A 14 16.49 -21.52 -8.29
C PHE A 14 15.29 -22.30 -8.84
N PHE A 15 14.21 -21.58 -9.16
CA PHE A 15 13.02 -22.14 -9.79
C PHE A 15 12.91 -21.64 -11.23
N LYS A 16 12.70 -22.54 -12.20
CA LYS A 16 12.38 -22.20 -13.60
C LYS A 16 11.08 -22.89 -14.01
N LYS A 17 11.16 -23.98 -14.79
CA LYS A 17 10.04 -24.93 -15.00
C LYS A 17 9.94 -25.93 -13.85
N THR A 18 11.08 -26.22 -13.23
CA THR A 18 11.29 -27.15 -12.13
C THR A 18 12.13 -26.45 -11.05
N LEU A 19 12.19 -27.02 -9.85
CA LEU A 19 13.15 -26.55 -8.84
C LEU A 19 14.50 -27.21 -9.11
N GLN A 20 15.55 -26.41 -9.27
CA GLN A 20 16.93 -26.88 -9.41
C GLN A 20 17.76 -26.35 -8.24
N CYS A 21 18.45 -27.24 -7.55
CA CYS A 21 19.34 -26.90 -6.44
C CYS A 21 20.72 -27.53 -6.65
N SER A 22 21.77 -26.84 -6.26
CA SER A 22 23.15 -27.29 -6.37
C SER A 22 23.92 -27.11 -5.07
N CYS A 23 24.93 -27.95 -4.86
CA CYS A 23 25.89 -27.87 -3.77
C CYS A 23 27.27 -28.29 -4.25
N ALA A 24 28.31 -27.58 -3.81
CA ALA A 24 29.70 -27.87 -4.13
C ALA A 24 30.52 -27.98 -2.85
N PHE A 25 31.35 -29.02 -2.79
CA PHE A 25 32.23 -29.36 -1.68
C PHE A 25 33.67 -29.51 -2.14
N HIS A 26 34.59 -29.29 -1.19
CA HIS A 26 36.00 -29.63 -1.32
C HIS A 26 36.45 -30.42 -0.09
N GLY A 27 37.34 -31.38 -0.28
CA GLY A 27 37.93 -32.18 0.81
C GLY A 27 39.01 -33.11 0.28
N VAL A 28 39.86 -33.62 1.18
CA VAL A 28 40.92 -34.59 0.83
C VAL A 28 40.91 -35.71 1.87
N PRO A 29 40.50 -36.95 1.55
CA PRO A 29 39.97 -37.41 0.25
C PRO A 29 38.68 -36.70 -0.19
N THR A 30 38.36 -36.81 -1.48
CA THR A 30 37.22 -36.11 -2.10
C THR A 30 35.88 -36.48 -1.44
N PRO A 31 35.01 -35.52 -1.11
CA PRO A 31 33.73 -35.82 -0.47
C PRO A 31 32.77 -36.59 -1.38
N SER A 32 32.10 -37.60 -0.83
CA SER A 32 30.84 -38.08 -1.39
C SER A 32 29.74 -37.07 -1.07
N VAL A 33 28.72 -36.96 -1.93
CA VAL A 33 27.64 -35.99 -1.79
C VAL A 33 26.29 -36.71 -1.88
N GLN A 34 25.41 -36.48 -0.91
CA GLN A 34 24.08 -37.08 -0.81
C GLN A 34 23.01 -36.01 -0.61
N TRP A 35 21.83 -36.22 -1.19
CA TRP A 35 20.66 -35.36 -1.01
C TRP A 35 19.62 -36.03 -0.12
N TRP A 36 18.98 -35.26 0.74
CA TRP A 36 17.86 -35.72 1.57
C TRP A 36 16.67 -34.79 1.38
N LEU A 37 15.47 -35.35 1.19
CA LEU A 37 14.22 -34.61 0.99
C LEU A 37 13.23 -35.05 2.07
N GLY A 38 12.78 -34.11 2.90
CA GLY A 38 11.90 -34.40 4.04
C GLY A 38 12.54 -35.27 5.14
N GLY A 39 13.84 -35.54 5.05
CA GLY A 39 14.56 -36.49 5.92
C GLY A 39 14.77 -37.88 5.32
N ALA A 40 14.13 -38.20 4.18
CA ALA A 40 14.43 -39.40 3.41
C ALA A 40 15.62 -39.16 2.46
N LEU A 41 16.45 -40.18 2.24
CA LEU A 41 17.54 -40.13 1.25
C LEU A 41 16.94 -40.07 -0.17
N VAL A 42 17.48 -39.21 -1.04
CA VAL A 42 17.13 -39.19 -2.47
C VAL A 42 17.99 -40.20 -3.19
N ASP A 43 17.43 -41.39 -3.42
CA ASP A 43 18.14 -42.49 -4.09
C ASP A 43 18.06 -42.34 -5.63
N GLY A 44 19.18 -41.96 -6.25
CA GLY A 44 19.36 -41.93 -7.70
C GLY A 44 18.47 -40.93 -8.46
N THR A 45 17.97 -41.37 -9.63
CA THR A 45 17.03 -40.61 -10.46
C THR A 45 15.69 -41.35 -10.51
N ASN A 46 14.69 -40.77 -9.84
CA ASN A 46 13.31 -41.23 -9.84
C ASN A 46 12.45 -40.29 -10.70
N GLY A 47 11.24 -40.71 -11.10
CA GLY A 47 10.44 -39.98 -12.09
C GLY A 47 10.14 -38.50 -11.76
N ASN A 48 10.19 -38.11 -10.48
CA ASN A 48 10.02 -36.73 -10.01
C ASN A 48 11.31 -36.04 -9.49
N LEU A 49 12.43 -36.77 -9.38
CA LEU A 49 13.69 -36.32 -8.77
C LEU A 49 14.90 -36.81 -9.59
N GLN A 50 15.66 -35.89 -10.21
CA GLN A 50 16.89 -36.22 -10.95
C GLN A 50 18.11 -35.65 -10.23
N VAL A 51 19.11 -36.49 -9.95
CA VAL A 51 20.38 -36.09 -9.32
C VAL A 51 21.53 -36.28 -10.31
N THR A 52 22.30 -35.20 -10.51
CA THR A 52 23.51 -35.17 -11.36
C THR A 52 24.70 -34.80 -10.50
N SER A 53 25.69 -35.68 -10.38
CA SER A 53 26.90 -35.46 -9.57
C SER A 53 28.16 -35.53 -10.43
N ILE A 54 29.10 -34.63 -10.18
CA ILE A 54 30.37 -34.47 -10.90
C ILE A 54 31.51 -34.40 -9.87
N VAL A 55 32.58 -35.16 -10.09
CA VAL A 55 33.74 -35.24 -9.19
C VAL A 55 35.00 -34.93 -9.98
N LEU A 56 35.81 -33.98 -9.50
CA LEU A 56 37.01 -33.47 -10.17
C LEU A 56 38.13 -33.24 -9.14
N GLY A 57 39.08 -34.17 -9.05
CA GLY A 57 40.13 -34.11 -8.03
C GLY A 57 39.53 -34.04 -6.62
N PRO A 58 39.92 -33.08 -5.75
CA PRO A 58 39.35 -32.91 -4.40
C PRO A 58 37.97 -32.23 -4.37
N TRP A 59 37.36 -31.93 -5.52
CA TRP A 59 36.08 -31.24 -5.62
C TRP A 59 34.94 -32.21 -5.96
N ALA A 60 33.79 -32.01 -5.33
CA ALA A 60 32.54 -32.69 -5.68
C ALA A 60 31.40 -31.67 -5.81
N ASN A 61 30.65 -31.74 -6.90
CA ASN A 61 29.49 -30.91 -7.18
C ASN A 61 28.29 -31.83 -7.42
N SER A 62 27.15 -31.57 -6.77
CA SER A 62 25.90 -32.26 -7.05
C SER A 62 24.79 -31.25 -7.30
N THR A 63 23.91 -31.58 -8.26
CA THR A 63 22.72 -30.81 -8.62
C THR A 63 21.52 -31.72 -8.63
N ILE A 64 20.47 -31.35 -7.89
CA ILE A 64 19.16 -32.02 -7.88
C ILE A 64 18.14 -31.17 -8.64
N HIS A 65 17.30 -31.84 -9.43
CA HIS A 65 16.14 -31.26 -10.11
C HIS A 65 14.87 -31.95 -9.58
N LEU A 66 13.90 -31.17 -9.11
CA LEU A 66 12.60 -31.64 -8.65
C LEU A 66 11.54 -31.17 -9.65
N THR A 67 10.94 -32.12 -10.37
CA THR A 67 9.91 -31.82 -11.38
C THR A 67 8.54 -31.59 -10.74
N GLU A 68 8.24 -32.39 -9.71
CA GLU A 68 7.09 -32.19 -8.84
C GLU A 68 7.36 -31.07 -7.83
N LYS A 69 6.30 -30.31 -7.47
CA LYS A 69 6.39 -29.24 -6.48
C LYS A 69 6.24 -29.84 -5.07
N PRO A 70 7.30 -29.85 -4.22
CA PRO A 70 7.27 -30.50 -2.91
C PRO A 70 6.26 -29.87 -1.95
N GLU A 71 6.07 -30.49 -0.80
CA GLU A 71 5.19 -29.97 0.26
C GLU A 71 5.71 -28.65 0.85
N MET A 72 4.81 -27.87 1.43
CA MET A 72 5.13 -26.58 2.02
C MET A 72 5.90 -26.77 3.33
N GLY A 73 7.19 -26.41 3.33
CA GLY A 73 8.07 -26.64 4.47
C GLY A 73 8.88 -27.94 4.39
N THR A 74 8.89 -28.65 3.25
CA THR A 74 9.82 -29.77 3.05
C THR A 74 11.26 -29.26 3.17
N ARG A 75 12.06 -29.89 4.04
CA ARG A 75 13.50 -29.62 4.13
C ARG A 75 14.24 -30.38 3.03
N LEU A 76 15.00 -29.67 2.20
CA LEU A 76 16.00 -30.23 1.32
C LEU A 76 17.38 -30.06 1.96
N VAL A 77 18.14 -31.14 2.05
CA VAL A 77 19.50 -31.16 2.61
C VAL A 77 20.45 -31.67 1.53
N CYS A 78 21.61 -31.01 1.39
CA CYS A 78 22.74 -31.60 0.68
C CYS A 78 23.89 -31.82 1.68
N GLU A 79 24.25 -33.07 1.90
CA GLU A 79 25.35 -33.47 2.78
C GLU A 79 26.57 -33.86 1.96
N GLY A 80 27.73 -33.30 2.29
CA GLY A 80 29.04 -33.70 1.78
C GLY A 80 29.87 -34.33 2.88
N LYS A 81 30.39 -35.54 2.64
CA LYS A 81 31.07 -36.36 3.65
C LYS A 81 32.37 -36.95 3.12
N ASN A 82 33.42 -36.92 3.93
CA ASN A 82 34.61 -37.75 3.74
C ASN A 82 35.05 -38.36 5.08
N GLN A 83 36.09 -39.20 5.05
CA GLN A 83 36.68 -39.82 6.24
C GLN A 83 37.17 -38.83 7.33
N ASN A 84 37.39 -37.56 6.99
CA ASN A 84 37.87 -36.52 7.90
C ASN A 84 36.73 -35.64 8.44
N GLY A 85 35.50 -35.74 7.92
CA GLY A 85 34.35 -34.98 8.43
C GLY A 85 33.16 -34.88 7.47
N THR A 86 32.05 -34.34 7.99
CA THR A 86 30.79 -34.10 7.29
C THR A 86 30.39 -32.63 7.39
N HIS A 87 29.81 -32.08 6.33
CA HIS A 87 29.21 -30.74 6.32
C HIS A 87 27.93 -30.80 5.48
N ALA A 88 26.83 -30.20 5.96
CA ALA A 88 25.55 -30.19 5.24
C ALA A 88 24.98 -28.77 5.04
N SER A 89 24.40 -28.53 3.85
CA SER A 89 23.54 -27.38 3.55
C SER A 89 22.07 -27.77 3.75
N SER A 90 21.23 -26.83 4.17
CA SER A 90 19.83 -27.06 4.53
C SER A 90 18.94 -25.94 4.03
N ILE A 91 17.99 -26.25 3.15
CA ILE A 91 17.12 -25.29 2.47
C ILE A 91 15.66 -25.68 2.70
N LEU A 92 14.85 -24.73 3.17
CA LEU A 92 13.43 -24.94 3.48
C LEU A 92 12.57 -24.59 2.25
N LEU A 93 11.86 -25.57 1.69
CA LEU A 93 11.13 -25.42 0.43
C LEU A 93 9.71 -24.88 0.67
N MET A 94 9.54 -23.57 0.48
CA MET A 94 8.27 -22.87 0.72
C MET A 94 7.31 -22.97 -0.47
N SER A 95 6.67 -24.13 -0.59
CA SER A 95 5.68 -24.43 -1.63
C SER A 95 4.38 -23.63 -1.45
N SER A 96 4.30 -22.43 -2.03
CA SER A 96 3.05 -21.67 -2.06
C SER A 96 1.99 -22.39 -2.91
N LYS A 97 1.12 -23.15 -2.24
CA LYS A 97 -0.22 -23.53 -2.70
C LYS A 97 -1.25 -22.54 -2.12
N ARG A 98 -1.17 -22.29 -0.81
CA ARG A 98 -2.14 -21.46 -0.05
C ARG A 98 -2.07 -19.96 -0.37
N GLY A 99 -0.88 -19.42 -0.64
CA GLY A 99 -0.70 -17.99 -0.96
C GLY A 99 -1.37 -17.59 -2.28
N SER A 100 -1.46 -18.49 -3.27
CA SER A 100 -2.21 -18.22 -4.51
C SER A 100 -3.71 -18.07 -4.22
N LEU A 101 -4.30 -19.04 -3.50
CA LEU A 101 -5.74 -19.06 -3.22
C LEU A 101 -6.17 -17.87 -2.34
N VAL A 102 -5.43 -17.61 -1.25
CA VAL A 102 -5.74 -16.52 -0.31
C VAL A 102 -5.56 -15.15 -0.96
N SER A 103 -4.48 -14.93 -1.72
CA SER A 103 -4.32 -13.67 -2.45
C SER A 103 -5.38 -13.50 -3.55
N GLN A 104 -5.79 -14.58 -4.22
CA GLN A 104 -6.84 -14.48 -5.25
C GLN A 104 -8.22 -14.15 -4.66
N THR A 105 -8.61 -14.74 -3.52
CA THR A 105 -9.87 -14.40 -2.86
C THR A 105 -9.82 -13.00 -2.23
N PHE A 106 -8.71 -12.61 -1.61
CA PHE A 106 -8.51 -11.27 -1.06
C PHE A 106 -8.55 -10.19 -2.15
N MET A 107 -7.86 -10.38 -3.28
CA MET A 107 -7.88 -9.45 -4.43
C MET A 107 -9.30 -9.29 -5.00
N LYS A 108 -10.04 -10.40 -5.16
CA LYS A 108 -11.46 -10.36 -5.59
C LYS A 108 -12.31 -9.56 -4.60
N GLY A 109 -12.18 -9.83 -3.29
CA GLY A 109 -12.90 -9.09 -2.24
C GLY A 109 -12.57 -7.60 -2.20
N LEU A 110 -11.30 -7.23 -2.41
CA LEU A 110 -10.85 -5.84 -2.45
C LEU A 110 -11.45 -5.09 -3.65
N ILE A 111 -11.38 -5.66 -4.86
CA ILE A 111 -11.97 -5.09 -6.08
C ILE A 111 -13.48 -4.92 -5.90
N GLN A 112 -14.16 -5.97 -5.41
CA GLN A 112 -15.60 -5.98 -5.18
C GLN A 112 -16.02 -4.93 -4.13
N GLY A 113 -15.24 -4.78 -3.06
CA GLY A 113 -15.45 -3.76 -2.02
C GLY A 113 -15.29 -2.33 -2.54
N VAL A 114 -14.30 -2.07 -3.40
CA VAL A 114 -14.11 -0.76 -4.05
C VAL A 114 -15.27 -0.43 -4.98
N VAL A 115 -15.73 -1.38 -5.80
CA VAL A 115 -16.87 -1.18 -6.72
C VAL A 115 -18.17 -0.89 -5.96
N TYR A 116 -18.56 -1.71 -4.98
CA TYR A 116 -19.77 -1.43 -4.21
C TYR A 116 -19.65 -0.18 -3.32
N GLY A 117 -18.47 0.10 -2.76
CA GLY A 117 -18.20 1.31 -1.99
C GLY A 117 -18.38 2.58 -2.82
N THR A 118 -17.79 2.64 -4.01
CA THR A 118 -17.93 3.81 -4.91
C THR A 118 -19.38 4.01 -5.37
N ILE A 119 -20.11 2.94 -5.68
CA ILE A 119 -21.55 3.01 -6.03
C ILE A 119 -22.37 3.56 -4.86
N ALA A 120 -22.20 3.00 -3.65
CA ALA A 120 -22.95 3.41 -2.46
C ALA A 120 -22.68 4.87 -2.07
N VAL A 121 -21.41 5.31 -2.09
CA VAL A 121 -21.02 6.69 -1.82
C VAL A 121 -21.59 7.65 -2.88
N THR A 122 -21.54 7.28 -4.16
CA THR A 122 -22.09 8.10 -5.25
C THR A 122 -23.60 8.29 -5.12
N LEU A 123 -24.34 7.21 -4.86
CA LEU A 123 -25.79 7.27 -4.62
C LEU A 123 -26.13 8.14 -3.38
N LEU A 124 -25.38 7.99 -2.29
CA LEU A 124 -25.58 8.77 -1.07
C LEU A 124 -25.36 10.27 -1.31
N PHE A 125 -24.33 10.67 -2.06
CA PHE A 125 -24.16 12.08 -2.46
C PHE A 125 -25.27 12.57 -3.40
N LEU A 126 -25.65 11.79 -4.42
CA LEU A 126 -26.74 12.12 -5.34
C LEU A 126 -28.09 12.30 -4.61
N CYS A 127 -28.34 11.54 -3.55
CA CYS A 127 -29.53 11.71 -2.71
C CYS A 127 -29.42 12.93 -1.77
N LEU A 128 -28.30 13.11 -1.06
CA LEU A 128 -28.21 14.16 -0.02
C LEU A 128 -28.11 15.57 -0.59
N LEU A 129 -27.39 15.78 -1.70
CA LEU A 129 -27.20 17.11 -2.32
C LEU A 129 -28.53 17.84 -2.65
N PRO A 130 -29.50 17.25 -3.37
CA PRO A 130 -30.78 17.93 -3.65
C PRO A 130 -31.63 18.15 -2.39
N PHE A 131 -31.57 17.26 -1.39
CA PHE A 131 -32.25 17.46 -0.11
C PHE A 131 -31.68 18.65 0.66
N ILE A 132 -30.34 18.78 0.73
CA ILE A 132 -29.65 19.92 1.36
C ILE A 132 -30.02 21.22 0.64
N VAL A 133 -29.96 21.26 -0.70
CA VAL A 133 -30.35 22.44 -1.49
C VAL A 133 -31.83 22.82 -1.28
N LYS A 134 -32.74 21.83 -1.26
CA LYS A 134 -34.18 22.05 -1.01
C LYS A 134 -34.42 22.59 0.41
N TYR A 135 -33.72 22.08 1.43
CA TYR A 135 -33.79 22.57 2.80
C TYR A 135 -33.25 24.01 2.94
N ILE A 136 -32.13 24.33 2.30
CA ILE A 136 -31.58 25.70 2.28
C ILE A 136 -32.57 26.67 1.60
N ARG A 137 -33.10 26.31 0.42
CA ARG A 137 -34.10 27.13 -0.30
C ARG A 137 -35.36 27.37 0.55
N MET A 138 -35.89 26.33 1.19
CA MET A 138 -37.00 26.43 2.15
C MET A 138 -36.70 27.40 3.30
N LYS A 139 -35.50 27.32 3.90
CA LYS A 139 -35.09 28.16 5.03
C LYS A 139 -34.96 29.63 4.63
N GLN A 140 -34.44 29.92 3.44
CA GLN A 140 -34.36 31.29 2.90
C GLN A 140 -35.75 31.84 2.54
N ALA A 141 -36.62 31.05 1.90
CA ALA A 141 -37.98 31.47 1.58
C ALA A 141 -38.78 31.87 2.84
N LYS A 142 -38.69 31.05 3.92
CA LYS A 142 -39.31 31.37 5.22
C LYS A 142 -38.78 32.68 5.83
N LYS A 143 -37.46 32.93 5.77
CA LYS A 143 -36.87 34.22 6.21
C LYS A 143 -37.40 35.41 5.42
N ILE A 144 -37.44 35.31 4.08
CA ILE A 144 -37.91 36.39 3.20
C ILE A 144 -39.40 36.70 3.46
N ALA A 145 -40.22 35.66 3.64
CA ALA A 145 -41.64 35.82 3.99
C ALA A 145 -41.83 36.53 5.34
N ALA A 146 -41.09 36.13 6.37
CA ALA A 146 -41.16 36.77 7.70
C ALA A 146 -40.72 38.25 7.68
N ILE A 147 -39.71 38.60 6.87
CA ILE A 147 -39.27 39.99 6.66
C ILE A 147 -40.36 40.80 5.94
N LYS A 148 -40.97 40.26 4.87
CA LYS A 148 -42.10 40.92 4.18
C LYS A 148 -43.29 41.13 5.11
N ALA A 149 -43.65 40.15 5.94
CA ALA A 149 -44.75 40.26 6.90
C ALA A 149 -44.49 41.38 7.93
N LYS A 150 -43.30 41.43 8.55
CA LYS A 150 -42.92 42.50 9.50
C LYS A 150 -42.85 43.89 8.85
N LYS A 151 -42.47 43.98 7.56
CA LYS A 151 -42.46 45.25 6.82
C LYS A 151 -43.88 45.71 6.45
N SER A 152 -44.80 44.78 6.20
CA SER A 152 -46.22 45.06 5.94
C SER A 152 -46.96 45.56 7.19
N SER A 153 -46.78 44.91 8.35
CA SER A 153 -47.44 45.37 9.59
C SER A 153 -46.99 46.77 10.02
N LYS A 154 -45.69 47.09 9.91
CA LYS A 154 -45.17 48.44 10.21
C LYS A 154 -45.67 49.52 9.23
N GLY A 155 -46.18 49.13 8.05
CA GLY A 155 -46.81 50.04 7.09
C GLY A 155 -48.25 50.45 7.41
N LYS A 156 -48.93 49.78 8.37
CA LYS A 156 -50.32 50.11 8.77
C LYS A 156 -50.43 51.04 9.99
N ALA A 157 -49.33 51.36 10.67
CA ALA A 157 -49.34 52.08 11.95
C ALA A 157 -49.08 53.60 11.85
N SER A 158 -49.19 54.21 10.66
CA SER A 158 -48.94 55.64 10.45
C SER A 158 -49.89 56.26 9.41
N ARG A 159 -51.18 56.33 9.77
CA ARG A 159 -52.20 57.14 9.08
C ARG A 159 -53.31 57.58 10.05
N GLU A 160 -53.08 58.69 10.74
CA GLU A 160 -54.14 59.62 11.18
C GLU A 160 -53.57 61.07 11.17
N PRO A 161 -54.40 62.13 11.04
CA PRO A 161 -53.92 63.43 10.59
C PRO A 161 -54.12 64.59 11.60
N LYS A 162 -53.16 65.54 11.68
CA LYS A 162 -53.43 66.95 12.04
C LYS A 162 -52.27 67.92 11.76
N MET A 163 -52.44 68.72 10.69
CA MET A 163 -52.28 70.18 10.58
C MET A 163 -51.35 70.97 11.54
N SER A 164 -50.37 71.72 10.98
CA SER A 164 -50.15 73.19 11.13
C SER A 164 -48.67 73.69 11.16
N LEU A 165 -48.45 74.81 10.46
CA LEU A 165 -47.40 75.86 10.50
C LEU A 165 -45.86 75.59 10.59
N LYS A 166 -45.12 76.39 9.77
CA LYS A 166 -43.82 77.12 9.95
C LYS A 166 -42.90 76.68 11.12
N SER A 167 -41.56 76.56 11.03
CA SER A 167 -40.50 77.10 10.11
C SER A 167 -39.20 76.25 10.31
N LYS A 168 -37.94 76.52 9.87
CA LYS A 168 -37.23 77.63 9.17
C LYS A 168 -35.93 77.07 8.50
N GLU A 169 -35.24 77.88 7.68
CA GLU A 169 -33.87 77.72 7.13
C GLU A 169 -32.88 78.73 7.80
N PRO A 170 -31.54 78.82 7.48
CA PRO A 170 -30.73 78.06 6.50
C PRO A 170 -29.31 77.58 6.94
N GLY A 171 -28.67 76.77 6.07
CA GLY A 171 -27.22 76.79 5.75
C GLY A 171 -26.21 76.05 6.65
N ALA A 172 -24.95 75.84 6.24
CA ALA A 172 -24.36 75.79 4.88
C ALA A 172 -22.87 75.31 4.93
N SER A 173 -22.37 74.80 3.79
CA SER A 173 -20.96 74.80 3.34
C SER A 173 -19.95 73.74 3.88
N THR A 174 -18.85 73.35 3.20
CA THR A 174 -18.50 72.99 1.78
C THR A 174 -17.09 72.31 1.83
N VAL A 175 -16.62 71.77 0.70
CA VAL A 175 -15.21 71.48 0.32
C VAL A 175 -14.62 70.11 0.70
N ILE A 176 -14.40 69.32 -0.37
CA ILE A 176 -13.42 68.23 -0.54
C ILE A 176 -12.35 68.79 -1.50
N PRO A 177 -11.02 68.61 -1.28
CA PRO A 177 -10.30 67.62 -2.10
C PRO A 177 -9.07 66.93 -1.47
N SER A 178 -9.08 65.60 -1.60
CA SER A 178 -8.09 64.79 -2.33
C SER A 178 -6.59 65.17 -2.30
N SER A 179 -5.76 64.20 -1.87
CA SER A 179 -4.43 63.99 -2.44
C SER A 179 -4.06 62.50 -2.40
N LYS A 180 -3.22 62.06 -3.35
CA LYS A 180 -2.87 60.64 -3.59
C LYS A 180 -1.35 60.49 -3.66
N ARG A 181 -0.77 59.58 -2.86
CA ARG A 181 0.58 59.04 -3.11
C ARG A 181 0.83 57.73 -2.36
N GLU A 182 1.10 56.66 -3.11
CA GLU A 182 1.90 55.54 -2.60
C GLU A 182 3.39 55.90 -2.70
N ILE A 183 4.25 55.29 -1.86
CA ILE A 183 5.62 54.88 -2.26
C ILE A 183 6.23 53.93 -1.20
N LEU A 184 6.29 52.65 -1.60
CA LEU A 184 7.49 51.79 -1.62
C LEU A 184 8.35 51.50 -0.35
N LYS A 185 8.46 50.18 -0.07
CA LYS A 185 9.57 49.39 0.52
C LYS A 185 9.85 49.37 2.04
N LYS A 186 9.99 48.12 2.51
CA LYS A 186 10.57 47.65 3.78
C LYS A 186 12.01 48.12 4.03
N ARG A 187 12.32 48.36 5.31
CA ARG A 187 13.33 47.64 6.13
C ARG A 187 12.82 47.69 7.60
N ASP A 188 12.59 46.57 8.29
CA ASP A 188 13.50 45.56 8.86
C ASP A 188 13.91 45.91 10.31
N GLN A 189 13.46 45.09 11.29
CA GLN A 189 13.99 44.86 12.66
C GLN A 189 14.10 46.11 13.60
N GLN A 190 13.95 46.04 14.93
CA GLN A 190 14.20 44.97 15.90
C GLN A 190 13.37 45.19 17.20
N ALA A 191 13.61 44.35 18.22
CA ALA A 191 12.97 44.28 19.54
C ALA A 191 11.58 43.59 19.54
N ASN A 192 11.32 42.58 20.38
CA ASN A 192 12.17 41.94 21.40
C ASN A 192 11.94 40.42 21.42
#